data_AF-A0A4S2BIA4-F1
#
_entry.id   AF-A0A4S2BIA4-F1
#
_cell.length_a   1.000
_cell.length_b   1.000
_cell.length_c   1.000
_cell.angle_alpha   90.00
_cell.angle_beta   90.00
_cell.angle_gamma   90.00
#
_symmetry.space_group_name_H-M   'P 1'
#
loop_
_entity.id
_entity.type
_entity.pdbx_description
1 polymer ?
#
loop_
_entity_poly.entity_id
_entity_poly.type
_entity_poly.pdbx_seq_one_letter_code
_entity_poly.pdbx_strand_id
1 'polypeptide(L)'
;MDKDTWFNNKKIIQKSKKSYAHFDLRTNITKVRNYITQPEKIAHHGFYPFIKYKLVYKKFSKEKGKEYVKERIICYAAHIDRCIYQYYSALLNEKYNLRLKQEGINLIPVAYRTNLHCNNIEIFHNIVKFIKNQSSCYIMIGDFTDFFDKIDHLYLKKQLCNLLEVNTLTQDYYAIFKSVTQYNSWELKDILNLNHLKNTKADVKKLNTKNRILSRKLFKMYRKHIHCNKSGKGIPQGSPISACLANIYMLELDKKINDFVQSRGGMYRRYSDDFVIILPIQSQTQQDIEEIITLFDKWKKEGILELQSEKTQVFKLNKKNHLKNIGHLFIPKLNESKHKINFLGFSFDGKQVVIRDKAISKYYYRMRHKAIGIARKYNRKNGYKGSDKLYRLYSERGEYGKGNFLTYVRRVKKNFPNDPIDTPTKNNMVKIRKTLEHYKSN
;
A
#
# COMPACT_ATOMS: atom_id res chain seq x y z
N MET A 1 6.61 3.41 -24.29
CA MET A 1 7.65 3.46 -23.24
C MET A 1 8.94 3.49 -23.99
N ASP A 2 9.69 4.57 -23.88
CA ASP A 2 11.05 4.50 -24.37
C ASP A 2 11.83 3.50 -23.49
N LYS A 3 12.30 2.43 -24.13
CA LYS A 3 12.95 1.31 -23.42
C LYS A 3 14.28 1.77 -22.84
N ASP A 4 15.04 2.60 -23.57
CA ASP A 4 16.37 3.01 -23.15
C ASP A 4 16.33 3.93 -21.92
N THR A 5 15.46 4.94 -21.90
CA THR A 5 15.25 5.75 -20.68
C THR A 5 14.79 4.91 -19.50
N TRP A 6 13.93 3.90 -19.71
CA TRP A 6 13.48 3.02 -18.62
C TRP A 6 14.61 2.17 -18.03
N PHE A 7 15.42 1.54 -18.87
CA PHE A 7 16.53 0.70 -18.43
C PHE A 7 17.68 1.50 -17.80
N ASN A 8 17.85 2.77 -18.18
CA ASN A 8 18.87 3.67 -17.62
C ASN A 8 18.44 4.40 -16.34
N ASN A 9 17.17 4.27 -15.93
CA ASN A 9 16.66 4.96 -14.75
C ASN A 9 17.23 4.36 -13.44
N LYS A 10 18.08 5.15 -12.75
CA LYS A 10 18.73 4.77 -11.48
C LYS A 10 17.75 4.23 -10.41
N LYS A 11 16.54 4.81 -10.29
CA LYS A 11 15.54 4.36 -9.30
C LYS A 11 14.98 2.98 -9.67
N ILE A 12 14.76 2.73 -10.95
CA ILE A 12 14.22 1.45 -11.47
C ILE A 12 15.26 0.34 -11.28
N ILE A 13 16.52 0.62 -11.62
CA ILE A 13 17.66 -0.29 -11.38
C ILE A 13 17.78 -0.60 -9.89
N GLN A 14 17.75 0.41 -9.01
CA GLN A 14 17.85 0.19 -7.57
C GLN A 14 16.70 -0.65 -7.03
N LYS A 15 15.46 -0.40 -7.49
CA LYS A 15 14.29 -1.20 -7.11
C LYS A 15 14.41 -2.66 -7.58
N SER A 16 15.11 -2.91 -8.70
CA SER A 16 15.34 -4.26 -9.24
C SER A 16 16.23 -5.14 -8.37
N LYS A 17 17.18 -4.53 -7.65
CA LYS A 17 18.14 -5.23 -6.80
C LYS A 17 17.48 -5.61 -5.46
N LYS A 18 17.52 -6.90 -5.11
CA LYS A 18 17.04 -7.42 -3.83
C LYS A 18 18.12 -8.26 -3.14
N SER A 19 18.22 -8.12 -1.82
CA SER A 19 19.24 -8.76 -1.00
C SER A 19 18.83 -10.14 -0.47
N TYR A 20 17.54 -10.48 -0.49
CA TYR A 20 17.12 -11.81 -0.08
C TYR A 20 17.73 -12.88 -0.97
N ALA A 21 17.96 -14.08 -0.43
CA ALA A 21 18.33 -15.24 -1.22
C ALA A 21 17.06 -15.84 -1.85
N HIS A 22 17.19 -16.50 -3.00
CA HIS A 22 16.10 -17.23 -3.66
C HIS A 22 16.64 -18.50 -4.33
N PHE A 23 15.84 -19.17 -5.16
CA PHE A 23 16.21 -20.35 -5.93
C PHE A 23 17.01 -20.02 -7.20
N ASP A 24 17.09 -18.76 -7.58
CA ASP A 24 17.94 -18.24 -8.64
C ASP A 24 19.10 -17.38 -8.10
N LEU A 25 19.97 -16.90 -9.00
CA LEU A 25 21.06 -16.00 -8.63
C LEU A 25 20.56 -14.55 -8.67
N ARG A 26 21.14 -13.72 -7.79
CA ARG A 26 20.83 -12.30 -7.76
C ARG A 26 21.13 -11.64 -9.09
N THR A 27 20.13 -10.99 -9.65
CA THR A 27 20.24 -10.21 -10.87
C THR A 27 19.54 -8.85 -10.75
N ASN A 28 19.51 -8.10 -11.83
CA ASN A 28 18.84 -6.80 -11.93
C ASN A 28 18.38 -6.58 -13.38
N ILE A 29 17.53 -5.57 -13.59
CA ILE A 29 16.92 -5.32 -14.90
C ILE A 29 17.93 -5.03 -16.03
N THR A 30 19.10 -4.47 -15.74
CA THR A 30 20.09 -4.18 -16.79
C THR A 30 20.78 -5.45 -17.26
N LYS A 31 21.12 -6.36 -16.34
CA LYS A 31 21.76 -7.65 -16.66
C LYS A 31 20.87 -8.57 -17.49
N VAL A 32 19.56 -8.54 -17.28
CA VAL A 32 18.61 -9.44 -17.97
C VAL A 32 17.81 -8.75 -19.06
N ARG A 33 18.16 -7.51 -19.45
CA ARG A 33 17.44 -6.69 -20.43
C ARG A 33 17.10 -7.51 -21.69
N ASN A 34 18.11 -8.08 -22.34
CA ASN A 34 17.94 -8.82 -23.61
C ASN A 34 17.02 -10.04 -23.48
N TYR A 35 16.89 -10.61 -22.27
CA TYR A 35 16.00 -11.74 -22.02
C TYR A 35 14.56 -11.27 -21.78
N ILE A 36 14.36 -10.30 -20.88
CA ILE A 36 13.02 -9.91 -20.43
C ILE A 36 12.23 -9.10 -21.47
N THR A 37 12.92 -8.55 -22.49
CA THR A 37 12.26 -7.80 -23.58
C THR A 37 11.83 -8.66 -24.76
N GLN A 38 12.03 -9.98 -24.73
CA GLN A 38 11.70 -10.90 -25.82
C GLN A 38 10.45 -11.72 -25.46
N PRO A 39 9.27 -11.41 -26.03
CA PRO A 39 8.00 -12.09 -25.69
C PRO A 39 8.06 -13.62 -25.80
N GLU A 40 8.70 -14.15 -26.84
CA GLU A 40 8.84 -15.60 -27.05
C GLU A 40 9.55 -16.31 -25.89
N LYS A 41 10.58 -15.68 -25.32
CA LYS A 41 11.29 -16.23 -24.15
C LYS A 41 10.42 -16.20 -22.90
N ILE A 42 9.57 -15.18 -22.76
CA ILE A 42 8.67 -15.03 -21.61
C ILE A 42 7.52 -16.02 -21.69
N ALA A 43 6.99 -16.27 -22.89
CA ALA A 43 5.95 -17.28 -23.12
C ALA A 43 6.38 -18.69 -22.63
N HIS A 44 7.66 -19.03 -22.79
CA HIS A 44 8.24 -20.32 -22.38
C HIS A 44 8.96 -20.25 -21.02
N HIS A 45 8.89 -19.12 -20.31
CA HIS A 45 9.64 -18.93 -19.08
C HIS A 45 9.03 -19.72 -17.91
N GLY A 46 9.83 -20.60 -17.29
CA GLY A 46 9.45 -21.32 -16.08
C GLY A 46 9.63 -20.46 -14.82
N PHE A 47 8.54 -19.87 -14.32
CA PHE A 47 8.55 -19.08 -13.09
C PHE A 47 8.83 -19.93 -11.84
N TYR A 48 9.67 -19.42 -10.96
CA TYR A 48 9.95 -20.03 -9.66
C TYR A 48 8.79 -19.84 -8.68
N PRO A 49 8.63 -20.74 -7.69
CA PRO A 49 7.67 -20.51 -6.62
C PRO A 49 8.05 -19.27 -5.81
N PHE A 50 7.06 -18.48 -5.43
CA PHE A 50 7.22 -17.39 -4.49
C PHE A 50 7.65 -17.92 -3.12
N ILE A 51 8.54 -17.20 -2.44
CA ILE A 51 8.81 -17.48 -1.02
C ILE A 51 7.75 -16.73 -0.20
N LYS A 52 6.90 -17.49 0.47
CA LYS A 52 5.77 -16.98 1.24
C LYS A 52 6.12 -16.90 2.72
N TYR A 53 5.75 -15.80 3.37
CA TYR A 53 5.89 -15.67 4.82
C TYR A 53 4.84 -14.73 5.39
N LYS A 54 4.61 -14.84 6.70
CA LYS A 54 3.62 -14.04 7.43
C LYS A 54 4.31 -12.91 8.21
N LEU A 55 3.89 -11.68 7.96
CA LEU A 55 4.18 -10.54 8.84
C LEU A 55 3.16 -10.51 9.97
N VAL A 56 3.63 -10.77 11.18
CA VAL A 56 2.82 -10.80 12.39
C VAL A 56 2.93 -9.45 13.11
N TYR A 57 1.80 -8.78 13.29
CA TYR A 57 1.69 -7.53 14.05
C TYR A 57 0.85 -7.75 15.30
N LYS A 58 1.47 -7.58 16.46
CA LYS A 58 0.76 -7.46 17.74
C LYS A 58 0.08 -6.10 17.81
N LYS A 59 -1.23 -6.09 18.04
CA LYS A 59 -2.05 -4.87 18.13
C LYS A 59 -2.93 -4.90 19.36
N PHE A 60 -3.17 -3.72 19.93
CA PHE A 60 -4.14 -3.54 20.99
C PHE A 60 -5.43 -2.95 20.41
N SER A 61 -6.57 -3.50 20.80
CA SER A 61 -7.89 -2.90 20.53
C SER A 61 -8.43 -2.30 21.81
N LYS A 62 -8.66 -0.98 21.82
CA LYS A 62 -9.31 -0.31 22.95
C LYS A 62 -10.75 -0.79 23.13
N GLU A 63 -11.46 -1.02 22.01
CA GLU A 63 -12.85 -1.49 22.00
C GLU A 63 -13.00 -2.92 22.54
N LYS A 64 -12.04 -3.82 22.24
CA LYS A 64 -12.08 -5.21 22.72
C LYS A 64 -11.32 -5.42 24.04
N GLY A 65 -10.65 -4.39 24.55
CA GLY A 65 -9.79 -4.46 25.73
C GLY A 65 -8.63 -5.47 25.65
N LYS A 66 -8.35 -6.03 24.46
CA LYS A 66 -7.47 -7.19 24.28
C LYS A 66 -6.43 -6.97 23.19
N GLU A 67 -5.28 -7.59 23.38
CA GLU A 67 -4.27 -7.76 22.33
C GLU A 67 -4.79 -8.76 21.29
N TYR A 68 -4.62 -8.43 20.01
CA TYR A 68 -4.92 -9.32 18.90
C TYR A 68 -3.78 -9.33 17.89
N VAL A 69 -3.66 -10.44 17.19
CA VAL A 69 -2.65 -10.64 16.16
C VAL A 69 -3.23 -10.28 14.81
N LYS A 70 -2.58 -9.35 14.10
CA LYS A 70 -2.85 -9.09 12.68
C LYS A 70 -1.75 -9.72 11.84
N GLU A 71 -2.12 -10.65 10.99
CA GLU A 71 -1.21 -11.26 10.02
C GLU A 71 -1.33 -10.57 8.65
N ARG A 72 -0.23 -10.58 7.89
CA ARG A 72 -0.20 -10.22 6.47
C ARG A 72 0.71 -11.17 5.72
N ILE A 73 0.18 -11.83 4.71
CA ILE A 73 0.95 -12.72 3.85
C ILE A 73 1.76 -11.87 2.86
N ILE A 74 3.04 -12.16 2.71
CA ILE A 74 3.92 -11.53 1.72
C ILE A 74 4.62 -12.62 0.92
N CYS A 75 4.74 -12.39 -0.38
CA CYS A 75 5.33 -13.31 -1.34
C CYS A 75 6.51 -12.63 -2.06
N TYR A 76 7.69 -13.26 -2.03
CA TYR A 76 8.88 -12.81 -2.76
C TYR A 76 9.12 -13.64 -4.03
N ALA A 77 9.16 -12.96 -5.17
CA ALA A 77 9.54 -13.55 -6.45
C ALA A 77 11.04 -13.84 -6.53
N ALA A 78 11.43 -14.79 -7.38
CA ALA A 78 12.82 -14.98 -7.79
C ALA A 78 13.38 -13.71 -8.46
N HIS A 79 14.70 -13.56 -8.52
CA HIS A 79 15.32 -12.32 -9.00
C HIS A 79 15.03 -12.05 -10.49
N ILE A 80 15.09 -13.08 -11.35
CA ILE A 80 14.75 -12.95 -12.77
C ILE A 80 13.24 -12.71 -12.96
N ASP A 81 12.38 -13.50 -12.32
CA ASP A 81 10.92 -13.37 -12.35
C ASP A 81 10.49 -11.96 -11.92
N ARG A 82 11.14 -11.43 -10.89
CA ARG A 82 10.91 -10.07 -10.41
C ARG A 82 11.23 -9.02 -11.48
N CYS A 83 12.29 -9.23 -12.27
CA CYS A 83 12.62 -8.33 -13.38
C CYS A 83 11.58 -8.42 -14.50
N ILE A 84 11.10 -9.63 -14.83
CA ILE A 84 10.00 -9.85 -15.77
C ILE A 84 8.74 -9.11 -15.30
N TYR A 85 8.30 -9.34 -14.06
CA TYR A 85 7.16 -8.65 -13.46
C TYR A 85 7.32 -7.13 -13.47
N GLN A 86 8.53 -6.62 -13.20
CA GLN A 86 8.79 -5.19 -13.21
C GLN A 86 8.70 -4.59 -14.61
N TYR A 87 9.18 -5.30 -15.64
CA TYR A 87 9.11 -4.86 -17.03
C TYR A 87 7.67 -4.87 -17.56
N TYR A 88 6.94 -5.97 -17.39
CA TYR A 88 5.55 -6.06 -17.84
C TYR A 88 4.61 -5.15 -17.05
N SER A 89 4.88 -4.93 -15.76
CA SER A 89 4.18 -3.89 -14.99
C SER A 89 4.38 -2.50 -15.59
N ALA A 90 5.55 -2.20 -16.15
CA ALA A 90 5.80 -0.91 -16.79
C ALA A 90 5.03 -0.78 -18.13
N LEU A 91 5.04 -1.84 -18.96
CA LEU A 91 4.27 -1.89 -20.22
C LEU A 91 2.77 -1.72 -19.97
N LEU A 92 2.22 -2.48 -19.01
CA LEU A 92 0.81 -2.39 -18.63
C LEU A 92 0.45 -1.01 -18.05
N ASN A 93 1.32 -0.45 -17.19
CA ASN A 93 1.06 0.88 -16.63
C ASN A 93 0.99 1.97 -17.69
N GLU A 94 1.75 1.87 -18.78
CA GLU A 94 1.64 2.84 -19.86
C GLU A 94 0.28 2.80 -20.55
N LYS A 95 -0.14 1.61 -20.97
CA LYS A 95 -1.47 1.40 -21.57
C LYS A 95 -2.56 1.85 -20.61
N TYR A 96 -2.43 1.50 -19.33
CA TYR A 96 -3.35 1.91 -18.26
C TYR A 96 -3.39 3.44 -18.09
N ASN A 97 -2.24 4.11 -18.12
CA ASN A 97 -2.20 5.57 -18.01
C ASN A 97 -2.87 6.27 -19.19
N LEU A 98 -2.67 5.75 -20.41
CA LEU A 98 -3.32 6.26 -21.62
C LEU A 98 -4.85 6.08 -21.54
N ARG A 99 -5.30 4.86 -21.19
CA ARG A 99 -6.72 4.55 -21.07
C ARG A 99 -7.43 5.46 -20.07
N LEU A 100 -6.84 5.73 -18.90
CA LEU A 100 -7.49 6.65 -17.95
C LEU A 100 -7.61 8.10 -18.45
N LYS A 101 -6.70 8.55 -19.32
CA LYS A 101 -6.82 9.88 -19.93
C LYS A 101 -7.96 9.91 -20.94
N GLN A 102 -8.04 8.89 -21.80
CA GLN A 102 -9.11 8.74 -22.80
C GLN A 102 -10.49 8.68 -22.15
N GLU A 103 -10.61 7.96 -21.04
CA GLU A 103 -11.88 7.79 -20.32
C GLU A 103 -12.18 8.89 -19.28
N GLY A 104 -11.36 9.94 -19.18
CA GLY A 104 -11.61 11.05 -18.25
C GLY A 104 -11.42 10.72 -16.75
N ILE A 105 -10.85 9.56 -16.42
CA ILE A 105 -10.69 9.05 -15.04
C ILE A 105 -9.25 9.10 -14.52
N ASN A 106 -8.36 9.86 -15.16
CA ASN A 106 -6.94 9.95 -14.81
C ASN A 106 -6.63 10.43 -13.38
N LEU A 107 -7.57 11.14 -12.74
CA LEU A 107 -7.41 11.64 -11.37
C LEU A 107 -7.91 10.68 -10.30
N ILE A 108 -8.48 9.53 -10.67
CA ILE A 108 -9.21 8.67 -9.74
C ILE A 108 -8.29 7.73 -8.98
N PRO A 109 -7.63 6.74 -9.63
CA PRO A 109 -6.65 5.92 -8.95
C PRO A 109 -5.39 6.74 -8.76
N VAL A 110 -5.12 7.11 -7.51
CA VAL A 110 -3.95 7.90 -7.13
C VAL A 110 -2.77 7.04 -6.67
N ALA A 111 -2.99 5.74 -6.44
CA ALA A 111 -1.97 4.79 -6.01
C ALA A 111 -1.34 4.01 -7.18
N TYR A 112 -0.06 3.67 -7.05
CA TYR A 112 0.68 2.77 -7.96
C TYR A 112 0.74 3.22 -9.43
N ARG A 113 0.61 4.52 -9.68
CA ARG A 113 0.69 5.13 -11.01
C ARG A 113 2.11 5.56 -11.32
N THR A 114 2.49 5.50 -12.59
CA THR A 114 3.85 5.87 -13.04
C THR A 114 3.96 7.31 -13.54
N ASN A 115 2.82 7.97 -13.85
CA ASN A 115 2.75 9.32 -14.41
C ASN A 115 2.17 10.37 -13.45
N LEU A 116 1.62 9.96 -12.31
CA LEU A 116 1.13 10.89 -11.30
C LEU A 116 2.34 11.38 -10.49
N HIS A 117 2.74 12.61 -10.79
CA HIS A 117 3.79 13.33 -10.05
C HIS A 117 3.29 13.93 -8.73
N CYS A 118 2.06 13.59 -8.34
CA CYS A 118 1.45 14.05 -7.09
C CYS A 118 1.81 13.16 -5.91
N ASN A 119 2.02 13.79 -4.76
CA ASN A 119 2.20 13.06 -3.51
C ASN A 119 0.88 12.99 -2.70
N ASN A 120 0.86 12.13 -1.68
CA ASN A 120 -0.33 11.96 -0.83
C ASN A 120 -0.79 13.25 -0.14
N ILE A 121 0.11 14.21 0.11
CA ILE A 121 -0.21 15.50 0.74
C ILE A 121 -1.07 16.32 -0.23
N GLU A 122 -0.62 16.45 -1.48
CA GLU A 122 -1.32 17.22 -2.53
C GLU A 122 -2.69 16.61 -2.86
N ILE A 123 -2.77 15.28 -2.94
CA ILE A 123 -4.04 14.59 -3.18
C ILE A 123 -5.04 14.90 -2.06
N PHE A 124 -4.61 14.78 -0.80
CA PHE A 124 -5.46 15.08 0.34
C PHE A 124 -5.81 16.57 0.43
N HIS A 125 -4.88 17.46 0.09
CA HIS A 125 -5.14 18.90 0.01
C HIS A 125 -6.22 19.22 -1.02
N ASN A 126 -6.16 18.64 -2.21
CA ASN A 126 -7.21 18.79 -3.22
C ASN A 126 -8.55 18.26 -2.75
N ILE A 127 -8.55 17.15 -1.99
CA ILE A 127 -9.76 16.60 -1.40
C ILE A 127 -10.40 17.59 -0.41
N VAL A 128 -9.60 18.10 0.53
CA VAL A 128 -10.07 19.07 1.54
C VAL A 128 -10.49 20.38 0.90
N LYS A 129 -9.77 20.86 -0.13
CA LYS A 129 -10.13 22.07 -0.89
C LYS A 129 -11.50 21.90 -1.55
N PHE A 130 -11.75 20.76 -2.20
CA PHE A 130 -13.06 20.47 -2.79
C PHE A 130 -14.16 20.46 -1.72
N ILE A 131 -13.94 19.79 -0.58
CA ILE A 131 -14.91 19.76 0.53
C ILE A 131 -15.22 21.17 1.04
N LYS A 132 -14.19 22.00 1.28
CA LYS A 132 -14.36 23.37 1.80
C LYS A 132 -15.06 24.31 0.81
N ASN A 133 -15.01 24.02 -0.48
CA ASN A 133 -15.73 24.77 -1.50
C ASN A 133 -17.22 24.40 -1.59
N GLN A 134 -17.65 23.32 -0.95
CA GLN A 134 -19.07 22.95 -0.90
C GLN A 134 -19.75 23.61 0.30
N SER A 135 -20.97 24.12 0.10
CA SER A 135 -21.78 24.66 1.21
C SER A 135 -22.19 23.54 2.19
N SER A 136 -22.47 22.35 1.68
CA SER A 136 -22.72 21.14 2.46
C SER A 136 -22.54 19.92 1.57
N CYS A 137 -22.00 18.82 2.11
CA CYS A 137 -21.71 17.60 1.35
C CYS A 137 -21.81 16.33 2.20
N TYR A 138 -22.08 15.21 1.55
CA TYR A 138 -21.87 13.86 2.09
C TYR A 138 -20.49 13.35 1.66
N ILE A 139 -19.80 12.69 2.56
CA ILE A 139 -18.43 12.21 2.40
C ILE A 139 -18.41 10.74 2.81
N MET A 140 -18.37 9.84 1.83
CA MET A 140 -18.22 8.40 2.05
C MET A 140 -16.75 8.02 1.94
N ILE A 141 -16.23 7.33 2.95
CA ILE A 141 -14.88 6.78 2.96
C ILE A 141 -15.02 5.28 3.17
N GLY A 142 -14.42 4.49 2.28
CA GLY A 142 -14.51 3.04 2.32
C GLY A 142 -13.15 2.37 2.12
N ASP A 143 -13.15 1.07 2.39
CA ASP A 143 -12.02 0.16 2.19
C ASP A 143 -12.58 -1.16 1.65
N PHE A 144 -11.83 -1.87 0.81
CA PHE A 144 -12.24 -3.17 0.28
C PHE A 144 -11.74 -4.32 1.17
N THR A 145 -12.59 -5.31 1.40
CA THR A 145 -12.25 -6.46 2.26
C THR A 145 -11.21 -7.34 1.58
N ASP A 146 -10.04 -7.53 2.21
CA ASP A 146 -8.94 -8.40 1.77
C ASP A 146 -8.64 -8.30 0.26
N PHE A 147 -8.60 -7.05 -0.25
CA PHE A 147 -8.63 -6.73 -1.67
C PHE A 147 -7.73 -7.61 -2.56
N PHE A 148 -6.44 -7.70 -2.25
CA PHE A 148 -5.50 -8.51 -3.03
C PHE A 148 -5.78 -10.01 -2.98
N ASP A 149 -6.33 -10.52 -1.88
CA ASP A 149 -6.59 -11.95 -1.68
C ASP A 149 -7.93 -12.38 -2.30
N LYS A 150 -8.83 -11.41 -2.57
CA LYS A 150 -10.17 -11.64 -3.17
C LYS A 150 -10.29 -11.28 -4.65
N ILE A 151 -9.25 -10.74 -5.30
CA ILE A 151 -9.24 -10.45 -6.75
C ILE A 151 -9.66 -11.69 -7.54
N ASP A 152 -10.76 -11.59 -8.29
CA ASP A 152 -11.25 -12.67 -9.13
C ASP A 152 -10.37 -12.85 -10.38
N HIS A 153 -9.95 -14.08 -10.66
CA HIS A 153 -9.01 -14.36 -11.76
C HIS A 153 -9.66 -14.19 -13.13
N LEU A 154 -10.92 -14.57 -13.29
CA LEU A 154 -11.63 -14.48 -14.57
C LEU A 154 -11.89 -13.02 -14.92
N TYR A 155 -12.39 -12.25 -13.95
CA TYR A 155 -12.62 -10.82 -14.13
C TYR A 155 -11.30 -10.06 -14.34
N LEU A 156 -10.22 -10.39 -13.62
CA LEU A 156 -8.90 -9.81 -13.88
C LEU A 156 -8.43 -10.07 -15.32
N LYS A 157 -8.61 -11.30 -15.83
CA LYS A 157 -8.26 -11.64 -17.22
C LYS A 157 -9.08 -10.81 -18.20
N LYS A 158 -10.39 -10.67 -17.97
CA LYS A 158 -11.28 -9.83 -18.77
C LYS A 158 -10.79 -8.37 -18.80
N GLN A 159 -10.45 -7.79 -17.65
CA GLN A 159 -9.96 -6.41 -17.58
C GLN A 159 -8.59 -6.23 -18.26
N LEU A 160 -7.71 -7.23 -18.20
CA LEU A 160 -6.45 -7.22 -18.96
C LEU A 160 -6.69 -7.24 -20.48
N CYS A 161 -7.56 -8.13 -20.96
CA CYS A 161 -7.97 -8.17 -22.36
C CYS A 161 -8.58 -6.83 -22.80
N ASN A 162 -9.48 -6.25 -22.00
CA ASN A 162 -10.09 -4.94 -22.25
C ASN A 162 -9.04 -3.83 -22.35
N LEU A 163 -8.09 -3.77 -21.42
CA LEU A 163 -7.03 -2.76 -21.43
C LEU A 163 -6.11 -2.88 -22.67
N LEU A 164 -5.79 -4.12 -23.04
CA LEU A 164 -4.91 -4.40 -24.17
C LEU A 164 -5.63 -4.38 -25.52
N GLU A 165 -6.97 -4.26 -25.51
CA GLU A 165 -7.83 -4.25 -26.70
C GLU A 165 -7.68 -5.55 -27.52
N VAL A 166 -7.63 -6.69 -26.82
CA VAL A 166 -7.51 -8.02 -27.42
C VAL A 166 -8.59 -8.95 -26.89
N ASN A 167 -9.04 -9.89 -27.73
CA ASN A 167 -9.98 -10.94 -27.29
C ASN A 167 -9.30 -11.95 -26.35
N THR A 168 -8.04 -12.27 -26.63
CA THR A 168 -7.23 -13.23 -25.87
C THR A 168 -5.84 -12.67 -25.63
N LEU A 169 -5.31 -12.87 -24.41
CA LEU A 169 -3.93 -12.50 -24.07
C LEU A 169 -2.94 -13.26 -24.96
N THR A 170 -1.92 -12.57 -25.45
CA THR A 170 -0.78 -13.21 -26.11
C THR A 170 -0.05 -14.13 -25.13
N GLN A 171 0.72 -15.09 -25.66
CA GLN A 171 1.30 -16.17 -24.88
C GLN A 171 2.18 -15.69 -23.71
N ASP A 172 2.93 -14.61 -23.92
CA ASP A 172 3.78 -13.99 -22.91
C ASP A 172 2.98 -13.31 -21.78
N TYR A 173 1.95 -12.52 -22.12
CA TYR A 173 1.04 -11.93 -21.14
C TYR A 173 0.23 -13.00 -20.40
N TYR A 174 -0.18 -14.07 -21.08
CA TYR A 174 -0.86 -15.19 -20.44
C TYR A 174 0.06 -15.94 -19.48
N ALA A 175 1.32 -16.17 -19.84
CA ALA A 175 2.31 -16.79 -18.94
C ALA A 175 2.47 -15.98 -17.64
N ILE A 176 2.50 -14.65 -17.73
CA ILE A 176 2.57 -13.75 -16.57
C ILE A 176 1.26 -13.73 -15.78
N PHE A 177 0.13 -13.65 -16.47
CA PHE A 177 -1.18 -13.73 -15.83
C PHE A 177 -1.29 -15.02 -15.01
N LYS A 178 -0.92 -16.16 -15.60
CA LYS A 178 -0.93 -17.48 -14.96
C LYS A 178 0.06 -17.54 -13.78
N SER A 179 1.27 -17.02 -13.94
CA SER A 179 2.28 -17.07 -12.87
C SER A 179 1.93 -16.23 -11.64
N VAL A 180 1.05 -15.22 -11.80
CA VAL A 180 0.58 -14.35 -10.72
C VAL A 180 -0.76 -14.82 -10.14
N THR A 181 -1.64 -15.42 -10.93
CA THR A 181 -2.95 -15.91 -10.47
C THR A 181 -2.85 -17.33 -9.89
N GLN A 182 -2.25 -18.24 -10.64
CA GLN A 182 -1.99 -19.63 -10.26
C GLN A 182 -0.56 -19.79 -9.72
N TYR A 183 -0.16 -18.84 -8.88
CA TYR A 183 1.21 -18.77 -8.40
C TYR A 183 1.55 -19.97 -7.52
N ASN A 184 2.76 -20.49 -7.72
CA ASN A 184 3.35 -21.46 -6.82
C ASN A 184 4.01 -20.73 -5.65
N SER A 185 3.97 -21.34 -4.45
CA SER A 185 4.57 -20.76 -3.26
C SER A 185 5.24 -21.81 -2.39
N TRP A 186 6.27 -21.41 -1.66
CA TRP A 186 6.99 -22.22 -0.68
C TRP A 186 7.12 -21.42 0.61
N GLU A 187 6.64 -21.96 1.72
CA GLU A 187 6.70 -21.30 3.03
C GLU A 187 8.16 -21.11 3.48
N LEU A 188 8.51 -19.89 3.88
CA LEU A 188 9.86 -19.54 4.34
C LEU A 188 10.27 -20.37 5.56
N LYS A 189 9.31 -20.75 6.41
CA LYS A 189 9.57 -21.60 7.58
C LYS A 189 10.15 -22.96 7.15
N ASP A 190 9.58 -23.56 6.11
CA ASP A 190 10.03 -24.87 5.61
C ASP A 190 11.41 -24.75 4.97
N ILE A 191 11.64 -23.66 4.22
CA ILE A 191 12.95 -23.35 3.66
C ILE A 191 14.01 -23.21 4.75
N LEU A 192 13.71 -22.52 5.85
CA LEU A 192 14.64 -22.37 6.97
C LEU A 192 14.94 -23.72 7.63
N ASN A 193 13.93 -24.55 7.85
CA ASN A 193 14.08 -25.89 8.42
C ASN A 193 15.01 -26.77 7.55
N LEU A 194 14.82 -26.76 6.23
CA LEU A 194 15.69 -27.48 5.27
C LEU A 194 17.14 -26.97 5.26
N ASN A 195 17.39 -25.78 5.79
CA ASN A 195 18.71 -25.19 5.92
C ASN A 195 19.28 -25.28 7.35
N HIS A 196 18.62 -26.04 8.24
CA HIS A 196 18.96 -26.16 9.66
C HIS A 196 18.97 -24.80 10.38
N LEU A 197 18.03 -23.93 10.02
CA LEU A 197 17.87 -22.58 10.57
C LEU A 197 16.55 -22.46 11.34
N LYS A 198 16.54 -21.65 12.40
CA LYS A 198 15.31 -21.34 13.16
C LYS A 198 14.55 -20.20 12.49
N ASN A 199 13.27 -20.04 12.81
CA ASN A 199 12.43 -18.95 12.28
C ASN A 199 12.67 -17.61 13.01
N THR A 200 13.91 -17.14 13.02
CA THR A 200 14.31 -15.87 13.67
C THR A 200 14.80 -14.84 12.65
N LYS A 201 14.81 -13.56 13.04
CA LYS A 201 15.34 -12.48 12.17
C LYS A 201 16.83 -12.68 11.85
N ALA A 202 17.60 -13.20 12.80
CA ALA A 202 19.03 -13.45 12.62
C ALA A 202 19.27 -14.57 11.61
N ASP A 203 18.48 -15.64 11.71
CA ASP A 203 18.56 -16.79 10.81
C ASP A 203 18.09 -16.47 9.39
N VAL A 204 17.02 -15.67 9.24
CA VAL A 204 16.62 -15.15 7.92
C VAL A 204 17.75 -14.31 7.30
N LYS A 205 18.47 -13.51 8.11
CA LYS A 205 19.64 -12.77 7.62
C LYS A 205 20.76 -13.71 7.19
N LYS A 206 21.00 -14.79 7.95
CA LYS A 206 21.98 -15.85 7.61
C LYS A 206 21.59 -16.59 6.33
N LEU A 207 20.32 -16.94 6.13
CA LEU A 207 19.84 -17.53 4.87
C LEU A 207 20.13 -16.59 3.69
N ASN A 208 19.87 -15.30 3.88
CA ASN A 208 20.07 -14.29 2.85
C ASN A 208 21.54 -14.00 2.51
N THR A 209 22.53 -14.55 3.23
CA THR A 209 23.94 -14.47 2.79
C THR A 209 24.25 -15.47 1.69
N LYS A 210 23.45 -16.53 1.53
CA LYS A 210 23.63 -17.51 0.46
C LYS A 210 23.40 -16.88 -0.91
N ASN A 211 24.14 -17.35 -1.91
CA ASN A 211 23.94 -16.97 -3.32
C ASN A 211 22.66 -17.58 -3.89
N ARG A 212 22.33 -18.80 -3.46
CA ARG A 212 21.11 -19.54 -3.78
C ARG A 212 20.68 -20.35 -2.56
N ILE A 213 19.39 -20.45 -2.30
CA ILE A 213 18.84 -21.17 -1.12
C ILE A 213 19.11 -22.67 -1.22
N LEU A 214 18.81 -23.28 -2.37
CA LEU A 214 18.98 -24.70 -2.63
C LEU A 214 19.73 -24.93 -3.95
N SER A 215 20.48 -26.02 -4.05
CA SER A 215 20.99 -26.48 -5.34
C SER A 215 19.83 -26.95 -6.24
N ARG A 216 20.06 -27.05 -7.56
CA ARG A 216 19.03 -27.53 -8.50
C ARG A 216 18.57 -28.95 -8.16
N LYS A 217 19.48 -29.83 -7.71
CA LYS A 217 19.18 -31.20 -7.29
C LYS A 217 18.25 -31.22 -6.07
N LEU A 218 18.58 -30.46 -5.03
CA LEU A 218 17.76 -30.36 -3.82
C LEU A 218 16.40 -29.71 -4.10
N PHE A 219 16.35 -28.69 -4.95
CA PHE A 219 15.08 -28.07 -5.35
C PHE A 219 14.14 -29.09 -6.02
N LYS A 220 14.66 -29.93 -6.92
CA LYS A 220 13.87 -31.00 -7.55
C LYS A 220 13.38 -32.03 -6.52
N MET A 221 14.26 -32.44 -5.59
CA MET A 221 13.94 -33.41 -4.53
C MET A 221 12.82 -32.94 -3.60
N TYR A 222 12.81 -31.65 -3.23
CA TYR A 222 11.86 -31.09 -2.27
C TYR A 222 10.62 -30.42 -2.90
N ARG A 223 10.30 -30.72 -4.17
CA ARG A 223 9.15 -30.12 -4.87
C ARG A 223 7.81 -30.31 -4.15
N LYS A 224 7.67 -31.35 -3.33
CA LYS A 224 6.46 -31.61 -2.53
C LYS A 224 6.07 -30.49 -1.57
N HIS A 225 6.99 -29.59 -1.23
CA HIS A 225 6.72 -28.41 -0.38
C HIS A 225 6.17 -27.19 -1.16
N ILE A 226 6.01 -27.32 -2.48
CA ILE A 226 5.48 -26.24 -3.32
C ILE A 226 3.95 -26.34 -3.35
N HIS A 227 3.29 -25.25 -2.98
CA HIS A 227 1.84 -25.12 -2.99
C HIS A 227 1.38 -24.20 -4.11
N CYS A 228 0.47 -24.67 -4.95
CA CYS A 228 -0.14 -23.91 -6.04
C CYS A 228 -1.43 -23.23 -5.58
N ASN A 229 -1.63 -21.96 -5.92
CA ASN A 229 -2.92 -21.30 -5.73
C ASN A 229 -3.94 -21.80 -6.77
N LYS A 230 -4.96 -22.52 -6.30
CA LYS A 230 -6.05 -23.06 -7.12
C LYS A 230 -7.44 -22.50 -6.75
N SER A 231 -7.49 -21.44 -5.95
CA SER A 231 -8.77 -20.90 -5.44
C SER A 231 -9.60 -20.14 -6.48
N GLY A 232 -9.02 -19.82 -7.65
CA GLY A 232 -9.62 -18.89 -8.62
C GLY A 232 -9.61 -17.43 -8.18
N LYS A 233 -9.01 -17.13 -7.01
CA LYS A 233 -8.94 -15.79 -6.43
C LYS A 233 -7.56 -15.45 -5.87
N GLY A 234 -7.30 -14.16 -5.80
CA GLY A 234 -6.15 -13.56 -5.14
C GLY A 234 -4.88 -13.51 -5.97
N ILE A 235 -4.05 -12.51 -5.69
CA ILE A 235 -2.74 -12.30 -6.33
C ILE A 235 -1.65 -12.05 -5.26
N PRO A 236 -0.39 -12.45 -5.51
CA PRO A 236 0.67 -12.39 -4.51
C PRO A 236 1.00 -10.95 -4.10
N GLN A 237 0.77 -10.64 -2.82
CA GLN A 237 1.20 -9.37 -2.23
C GLN A 237 2.74 -9.32 -2.14
N GLY A 238 3.36 -8.32 -2.77
CA GLY A 238 4.82 -8.15 -2.81
C GLY A 238 5.46 -8.36 -4.17
N SER A 239 4.72 -8.89 -5.15
CA SER A 239 5.18 -8.94 -6.55
C SER A 239 5.17 -7.52 -7.17
N PRO A 240 6.16 -7.15 -8.01
CA PRO A 240 6.20 -5.84 -8.69
C PRO A 240 5.01 -5.55 -9.62
N ILE A 241 4.28 -6.57 -10.06
CA ILE A 241 3.17 -6.43 -11.01
C ILE A 241 1.79 -6.38 -10.33
N SER A 242 1.63 -6.98 -9.15
CA SER A 242 0.31 -7.12 -8.48
C SER A 242 -0.40 -5.79 -8.26
N ALA A 243 0.35 -4.74 -7.90
CA ALA A 243 -0.21 -3.42 -7.69
C ALA A 243 -0.77 -2.78 -8.99
N CYS A 244 -0.12 -3.04 -10.13
CA CYS A 244 -0.62 -2.62 -11.45
C CYS A 244 -1.88 -3.41 -11.81
N LEU A 245 -1.86 -4.73 -11.64
CA LEU A 245 -3.02 -5.59 -11.90
C LEU A 245 -4.23 -5.22 -11.05
N ALA A 246 -4.02 -4.88 -9.78
CA ALA A 246 -5.09 -4.43 -8.90
C ALA A 246 -5.73 -3.10 -9.35
N ASN A 247 -4.96 -2.22 -10.00
CA ASN A 247 -5.51 -1.02 -10.63
C ASN A 247 -6.28 -1.35 -11.91
N ILE A 248 -5.74 -2.23 -12.76
CA ILE A 248 -6.41 -2.68 -14.00
C ILE A 248 -7.73 -3.37 -13.68
N TYR A 249 -7.77 -4.19 -12.64
CA TYR A 249 -8.98 -4.82 -12.11
C TYR A 249 -10.09 -3.80 -11.84
N MET A 250 -9.74 -2.65 -11.27
CA MET A 250 -10.69 -1.61 -10.88
C MET A 250 -11.07 -0.67 -12.02
N LEU A 251 -10.49 -0.80 -13.22
CA LEU A 251 -10.66 0.16 -14.32
C LEU A 251 -12.14 0.46 -14.65
N GLU A 252 -12.91 -0.58 -14.97
CA GLU A 252 -14.32 -0.45 -15.32
C GLU A 252 -15.18 0.00 -14.12
N LEU A 253 -14.85 -0.47 -12.92
CA LEU A 253 -15.58 -0.15 -11.70
C LEU A 253 -15.36 1.33 -11.32
N ASP A 254 -14.12 1.81 -11.39
CA ASP A 254 -13.74 3.19 -11.15
C ASP A 254 -14.48 4.13 -12.10
N LYS A 255 -14.60 3.74 -13.38
CA LYS A 255 -15.38 4.49 -14.38
C LYS A 255 -16.84 4.60 -13.99
N LYS A 256 -17.50 3.47 -13.69
CA LYS A 256 -18.93 3.47 -13.29
C LYS A 256 -19.18 4.35 -12.06
N ILE A 257 -18.33 4.26 -11.03
CA ILE A 257 -18.45 5.12 -9.84
C ILE A 257 -18.23 6.58 -10.20
N ASN A 258 -17.21 6.86 -11.01
CA ASN A 258 -16.89 8.22 -11.41
C ASN A 258 -18.01 8.89 -12.18
N ASP A 259 -18.54 8.22 -13.19
CA ASP A 259 -19.57 8.78 -14.07
C ASP A 259 -20.81 9.10 -13.24
N PHE A 260 -21.18 8.22 -12.30
CA PHE A 260 -22.23 8.44 -11.32
C PHE A 260 -21.96 9.66 -10.42
N VAL A 261 -20.74 9.76 -9.86
CA VAL A 261 -20.37 10.82 -8.93
C VAL A 261 -20.24 12.17 -9.62
N GLN A 262 -19.67 12.21 -10.82
CA GLN A 262 -19.49 13.44 -11.59
C GLN A 262 -20.82 14.01 -12.09
N SER A 263 -21.79 13.17 -12.48
CA SER A 263 -23.11 13.64 -12.89
C SER A 263 -23.86 14.37 -11.75
N ARG A 264 -23.44 14.16 -10.50
CA ARG A 264 -23.95 14.83 -9.29
C ARG A 264 -23.05 15.96 -8.79
N GLY A 265 -22.09 16.39 -9.61
CA GLY A 265 -21.12 17.43 -9.24
C GLY A 265 -20.16 17.02 -8.12
N GLY A 266 -20.00 15.73 -7.87
CA GLY A 266 -19.17 15.17 -6.81
C GLY A 266 -17.73 14.89 -7.22
N MET A 267 -16.98 14.30 -6.29
CA MET A 267 -15.60 13.89 -6.51
C MET A 267 -15.33 12.49 -5.95
N TYR A 268 -14.68 11.65 -6.77
CA TYR A 268 -14.25 10.30 -6.41
C TYR A 268 -12.72 10.16 -6.51
N ARG A 269 -12.08 9.55 -5.50
CA ARG A 269 -10.65 9.19 -5.52
C ARG A 269 -10.44 7.81 -4.88
N ARG A 270 -9.56 7.00 -5.46
CA ARG A 270 -9.18 5.68 -4.96
C ARG A 270 -7.67 5.58 -4.73
N TYR A 271 -7.27 5.14 -3.55
CA TYR A 271 -5.90 4.80 -3.21
C TYR A 271 -5.80 3.31 -2.89
N SER A 272 -5.44 2.49 -3.90
CA SER A 272 -5.37 1.04 -3.75
C SER A 272 -6.74 0.47 -3.35
N ASP A 273 -6.87 0.04 -2.11
CA ASP A 273 -8.02 -0.56 -1.42
C ASP A 273 -8.91 0.50 -0.74
N ASP A 274 -8.34 1.63 -0.34
CA ASP A 274 -9.08 2.75 0.27
C ASP A 274 -9.70 3.66 -0.81
N PHE A 275 -10.87 4.23 -0.56
CA PHE A 275 -11.47 5.24 -1.43
C PHE A 275 -12.23 6.33 -0.68
N VAL A 276 -12.50 7.44 -1.38
CA VAL A 276 -13.33 8.54 -0.91
C VAL A 276 -14.26 9.02 -2.02
N ILE A 277 -15.54 9.18 -1.70
CA ILE A 277 -16.58 9.76 -2.54
C ILE A 277 -17.16 10.97 -1.80
N ILE A 278 -17.29 12.10 -2.49
CA ILE A 278 -17.85 13.33 -1.94
C ILE A 278 -18.96 13.79 -2.87
N LEU A 279 -20.16 13.97 -2.32
CA LEU A 279 -21.35 14.45 -3.04
C LEU A 279 -21.86 15.74 -2.39
N PRO A 280 -22.04 16.85 -3.13
CA PRO A 280 -22.76 18.02 -2.63
C PRO A 280 -24.18 17.64 -2.19
N ILE A 281 -24.67 18.21 -1.09
CA ILE A 281 -26.03 17.93 -0.63
C ILE A 281 -27.04 18.62 -1.56
N GLN A 282 -27.93 17.80 -2.09
CA GLN A 282 -29.13 18.08 -2.85
C GLN A 282 -30.27 17.23 -2.28
N SER A 283 -31.47 17.35 -2.83
CA SER A 283 -32.66 16.66 -2.31
C SER A 283 -32.53 15.13 -2.28
N GLN A 284 -31.74 14.54 -3.20
CA GLN A 284 -31.62 13.08 -3.37
C GLN A 284 -30.28 12.50 -2.90
N THR A 285 -29.40 13.30 -2.28
CA THR A 285 -28.02 12.86 -1.96
C THR A 285 -27.93 11.67 -1.02
N GLN A 286 -28.92 11.46 -0.15
CA GLN A 286 -28.96 10.24 0.65
C GLN A 286 -29.25 9.00 -0.21
N GLN A 287 -30.21 9.10 -1.13
CA GLN A 287 -30.53 8.05 -2.10
C GLN A 287 -29.34 7.76 -3.02
N ASP A 288 -28.59 8.79 -3.42
CA ASP A 288 -27.37 8.62 -4.23
C ASP A 288 -26.31 7.76 -3.53
N ILE A 289 -26.14 7.93 -2.20
CA ILE A 289 -25.22 7.10 -1.41
C ILE A 289 -25.78 5.67 -1.28
N GLU A 290 -27.08 5.50 -1.10
CA GLU A 290 -27.74 4.19 -1.06
C GLU A 290 -27.59 3.45 -2.40
N GLU A 291 -27.67 4.15 -3.53
CA GLU A 291 -27.44 3.60 -4.87
C GLU A 291 -25.99 3.13 -5.04
N ILE A 292 -25.01 3.90 -4.55
CA ILE A 292 -23.59 3.49 -4.52
C ILE A 292 -23.40 2.23 -3.67
N ILE A 293 -24.03 2.16 -2.48
CA ILE A 293 -23.96 0.97 -1.62
C ILE A 293 -24.57 -0.24 -2.33
N THR A 294 -25.72 -0.06 -2.98
CA THR A 294 -26.40 -1.10 -3.76
C THR A 294 -25.53 -1.60 -4.93
N LEU A 295 -24.79 -0.70 -5.58
CA LEU A 295 -23.84 -1.06 -6.63
C LEU A 295 -22.69 -1.93 -6.08
N PHE A 296 -22.16 -1.60 -4.90
CA PHE A 296 -21.17 -2.45 -4.23
C PHE A 296 -21.74 -3.81 -3.82
N ASP A 297 -22.98 -3.87 -3.34
CA ASP A 297 -23.63 -5.12 -2.99
C ASP A 297 -23.88 -6.01 -4.22
N LYS A 298 -24.20 -5.42 -5.37
CA LYS A 298 -24.28 -6.13 -6.65
C LYS A 298 -22.93 -6.77 -7.00
N TRP A 299 -21.83 -6.02 -6.95
CA TRP A 299 -20.50 -6.57 -7.24
C TRP A 299 -20.04 -7.62 -6.22
N LYS A 300 -20.50 -7.51 -4.97
CA LYS A 300 -20.27 -8.53 -3.95
C LYS A 300 -20.98 -9.84 -4.32
N LYS A 301 -22.24 -9.78 -4.76
CA LYS A 301 -23.02 -10.94 -5.22
C LYS A 301 -22.40 -11.59 -6.47
N GLU A 302 -21.86 -10.78 -7.38
CA GLU A 302 -21.10 -11.24 -8.55
C GLU A 302 -19.71 -11.79 -8.19
N GLY A 303 -19.28 -11.66 -6.93
CA GLY A 303 -17.98 -12.16 -6.46
C GLY A 303 -16.78 -11.30 -6.88
N ILE A 304 -17.02 -10.09 -7.39
CA ILE A 304 -16.01 -9.18 -7.98
C ILE A 304 -15.40 -8.27 -6.91
N LEU A 305 -16.22 -7.63 -6.07
CA LEU A 305 -15.72 -6.64 -5.13
C LEU A 305 -16.58 -6.58 -3.87
N GLU A 306 -15.94 -6.56 -2.71
CA GLU A 306 -16.64 -6.52 -1.43
C GLU A 306 -16.18 -5.32 -0.59
N LEU A 307 -17.15 -4.47 -0.25
CA LEU A 307 -16.95 -3.35 0.65
C LEU A 307 -16.75 -3.84 2.10
N GLN A 308 -15.81 -3.25 2.83
CA GLN A 308 -15.63 -3.53 4.25
C GLN A 308 -16.54 -2.60 5.08
N SER A 309 -17.77 -3.05 5.37
CA SER A 309 -18.77 -2.25 6.11
C SER A 309 -18.26 -1.75 7.47
N GLU A 310 -17.46 -2.56 8.17
CA GLU A 310 -16.85 -2.18 9.46
C GLU A 310 -15.86 -1.00 9.37
N LYS A 311 -15.34 -0.69 8.18
CA LYS A 311 -14.42 0.45 7.97
C LYS A 311 -15.05 1.57 7.16
N THR A 312 -16.17 1.28 6.50
CA THR A 312 -16.85 2.25 5.66
C THR A 312 -17.65 3.20 6.54
N GLN A 313 -17.51 4.49 6.28
CA GLN A 313 -18.11 5.57 7.06
C GLN A 313 -18.70 6.61 6.13
N VAL A 314 -19.82 7.20 6.52
CA VAL A 314 -20.44 8.32 5.79
C VAL A 314 -20.56 9.50 6.74
N PHE A 315 -20.04 10.65 6.32
CA PHE A 315 -20.10 11.89 7.07
C PHE A 315 -20.94 12.92 6.35
N LYS A 316 -21.70 13.71 7.11
CA LYS A 316 -22.39 14.91 6.67
C LYS A 316 -21.62 16.13 7.16
N LEU A 317 -21.21 16.99 6.23
CA LEU A 317 -20.68 18.32 6.52
C LEU A 317 -21.77 19.35 6.25
N ASN A 318 -22.09 20.19 7.23
CA ASN A 318 -23.06 21.27 7.08
C ASN A 318 -22.38 22.63 6.79
N LYS A 319 -23.19 23.66 6.48
CA LYS A 319 -22.75 25.04 6.22
C LYS A 319 -21.94 25.67 7.36
N LYS A 320 -22.04 25.15 8.60
CA LYS A 320 -21.29 25.62 9.77
C LYS A 320 -19.96 24.87 9.98
N ASN A 321 -19.49 24.11 8.99
CA ASN A 321 -18.31 23.24 9.06
C ASN A 321 -18.38 22.21 10.21
N HIS A 322 -19.60 21.79 10.57
CA HIS A 322 -19.81 20.73 11.54
C HIS A 322 -19.92 19.40 10.82
N LEU A 323 -18.97 18.52 11.12
CA LEU A 323 -18.87 17.18 10.56
C LEU A 323 -19.55 16.17 11.50
N LYS A 324 -20.60 15.51 11.02
CA LYS A 324 -21.32 14.46 11.76
C LYS A 324 -21.24 13.14 11.00
N ASN A 325 -20.90 12.05 11.69
CA ASN A 325 -21.02 10.71 11.11
C ASN A 325 -22.50 10.29 11.11
N ILE A 326 -22.98 9.85 9.95
CA ILE A 326 -24.39 9.50 9.69
C ILE A 326 -24.53 8.07 9.14
N GLY A 327 -23.57 7.19 9.46
CA GLY A 327 -23.56 5.80 9.01
C GLY A 327 -24.80 4.99 9.42
N HIS A 328 -25.53 5.39 10.47
CA HIS A 328 -26.78 4.77 10.91
C HIS A 328 -27.95 4.96 9.96
N LEU A 329 -27.90 5.95 9.06
CA LEU A 329 -28.99 6.22 8.12
C LEU A 329 -29.03 5.25 6.93
N PHE A 330 -27.99 4.43 6.76
CA PHE A 330 -27.81 3.57 5.59
C PHE A 330 -28.00 2.10 5.94
N ILE A 331 -28.40 1.31 4.93
CA ILE A 331 -28.57 -0.14 5.04
C ILE A 331 -27.58 -0.82 4.08
N PRO A 332 -26.73 -1.74 4.55
CA PRO A 332 -26.51 -2.09 5.96
C PRO A 332 -25.90 -0.95 6.78
N LYS A 333 -26.14 -0.95 8.09
CA LYS A 333 -25.61 0.08 9.01
C LYS A 333 -24.09 0.18 8.90
N LEU A 334 -23.59 1.39 8.68
CA LEU A 334 -22.16 1.69 8.49
C LEU A 334 -21.48 2.12 9.81
N ASN A 335 -20.15 2.20 9.81
CA ASN A 335 -19.37 2.45 11.01
C ASN A 335 -19.44 3.93 11.47
N GLU A 336 -19.85 4.13 12.72
CA GLU A 336 -19.99 5.44 13.35
C GLU A 336 -18.93 5.80 14.41
N SER A 337 -17.92 4.95 14.60
CA SER A 337 -16.92 5.06 15.67
C SER A 337 -15.96 6.26 15.55
N LYS A 338 -16.01 7.01 14.44
CA LYS A 338 -15.11 8.13 14.17
C LYS A 338 -15.91 9.40 13.94
N HIS A 339 -15.42 10.49 14.53
CA HIS A 339 -15.91 11.86 14.35
C HIS A 339 -15.02 12.69 13.41
N LYS A 340 -13.99 12.08 12.81
CA LYS A 340 -13.05 12.72 11.89
C LYS A 340 -12.86 11.84 10.66
N ILE A 341 -12.80 12.48 9.50
CA ILE A 341 -12.43 11.87 8.22
C ILE A 341 -10.96 11.45 8.30
N ASN A 342 -10.65 10.20 7.98
CA ASN A 342 -9.29 9.69 7.94
C ASN A 342 -8.96 9.15 6.56
N PHE A 343 -8.03 9.79 5.84
CA PHE A 343 -7.63 9.36 4.49
C PHE A 343 -6.16 9.70 4.24
N LEU A 344 -5.43 8.84 3.54
CA LEU A 344 -4.01 9.03 3.14
C LEU A 344 -3.02 9.40 4.27
N GLY A 345 -3.35 9.12 5.53
CA GLY A 345 -2.51 9.44 6.69
C GLY A 345 -2.81 10.78 7.36
N PHE A 346 -3.87 11.46 6.92
CA PHE A 346 -4.38 12.70 7.50
C PHE A 346 -5.73 12.48 8.17
N SER A 347 -6.08 13.41 9.06
CA SER A 347 -7.39 13.50 9.68
C SER A 347 -7.98 14.89 9.47
N PHE A 348 -9.26 14.97 9.15
CA PHE A 348 -10.00 16.22 8.96
C PHE A 348 -11.30 16.18 9.79
N ASP A 349 -11.57 17.24 10.55
CA ASP A 349 -12.72 17.32 11.47
C ASP A 349 -13.83 18.27 10.98
N GLY A 350 -13.77 18.72 9.73
CA GLY A 350 -14.66 19.74 9.18
C GLY A 350 -14.06 21.13 9.17
N LYS A 351 -13.10 21.42 10.06
CA LYS A 351 -12.44 22.73 10.15
C LYS A 351 -10.95 22.63 9.85
N GLN A 352 -10.26 21.75 10.57
CA GLN A 352 -8.81 21.67 10.59
C GLN A 352 -8.30 20.30 10.11
N VAL A 353 -7.12 20.34 9.50
CA VAL A 353 -6.37 19.14 9.10
C VAL A 353 -5.28 18.83 10.13
N VAL A 354 -5.13 17.57 10.51
CA VAL A 354 -4.02 17.09 11.33
C VAL A 354 -3.39 15.84 10.73
N ILE A 355 -2.13 15.56 11.08
CA ILE A 355 -1.53 14.26 10.81
C ILE A 355 -2.22 13.23 11.70
N ARG A 356 -2.61 12.08 11.14
CA ARG A 356 -3.33 11.04 11.88
C ARG A 356 -2.57 10.64 13.15
N ASP A 357 -3.27 10.59 14.28
CA ASP A 357 -2.70 10.29 15.60
C ASP A 357 -1.83 9.02 15.60
N LYS A 358 -2.28 7.99 14.88
CA LYS A 358 -1.53 6.73 14.73
C LYS A 358 -0.10 6.92 14.20
N ALA A 359 0.11 7.87 13.29
CA ALA A 359 1.44 8.17 12.75
C ALA A 359 2.31 8.85 13.83
N ILE A 360 1.75 9.82 14.55
CA ILE A 360 2.39 10.53 15.66
C ILE A 360 2.75 9.56 16.80
N SER A 361 1.81 8.71 17.24
CA SER A 361 2.04 7.73 18.29
C SER A 361 3.15 6.75 17.91
N LYS A 362 3.17 6.28 16.64
CA LYS A 362 4.21 5.36 16.16
C LYS A 362 5.58 6.04 16.10
N TYR A 363 5.63 7.31 15.73
CA TYR A 363 6.85 8.12 15.76
C TYR A 363 7.41 8.19 17.19
N TYR A 364 6.60 8.61 18.16
CA TYR A 364 7.03 8.73 19.56
C TYR A 364 7.33 7.39 20.23
N TYR A 365 6.59 6.33 19.90
CA TYR A 365 6.89 4.98 20.33
C TYR A 365 8.31 4.57 19.92
N ARG A 366 8.67 4.74 18.64
CA ARG A 366 10.01 4.38 18.13
C ARG A 366 11.11 5.26 18.73
N MET A 367 10.83 6.56 18.89
CA MET A 367 11.72 7.50 19.56
C MET A 367 12.02 7.02 20.99
N ARG A 368 10.96 6.79 21.78
CA ARG A 368 11.05 6.36 23.18
C ARG A 368 11.78 5.03 23.32
N HIS A 369 11.44 4.03 22.51
CA HIS A 369 12.13 2.74 22.54
C HIS A 369 13.63 2.85 22.26
N LYS A 370 14.01 3.69 21.28
CA LYS A 370 15.43 3.92 20.98
C LYS A 370 16.12 4.70 22.10
N ALA A 371 15.47 5.71 22.67
CA ALA A 371 15.99 6.48 23.80
C ALA A 371 16.22 5.58 25.02
N ILE A 372 15.24 4.76 25.41
CA ILE A 372 15.37 3.79 26.51
C ILE A 372 16.56 2.84 26.28
N GLY A 373 16.71 2.32 25.06
CA GLY A 373 17.82 1.42 24.74
C GLY A 373 19.20 2.07 24.83
N ILE A 374 19.29 3.40 24.62
CA ILE A 374 20.52 4.19 24.81
C ILE A 374 20.71 4.51 26.29
N ALA A 375 19.65 4.90 27.00
CA ALA A 375 19.68 5.28 28.41
C ALA A 375 20.15 4.12 29.32
N ARG A 376 19.70 2.90 29.03
CA ARG A 376 20.13 1.68 29.74
C ARG A 376 21.60 1.28 29.51
N LYS A 377 22.26 1.89 28.52
CA LYS A 377 23.68 1.67 28.21
C LYS A 377 24.54 2.87 28.59
N TYR A 378 23.97 3.80 29.36
CA TYR A 378 24.69 4.96 29.85
C TYR A 378 25.87 4.51 30.70
N ASN A 379 27.01 5.20 30.57
CA ASN A 379 28.12 5.11 31.51
C ASN A 379 28.74 6.50 31.71
N ARG A 380 29.38 6.74 32.86
CA ARG A 380 29.99 8.05 33.16
C ARG A 380 31.10 8.43 32.17
N LYS A 381 31.84 7.45 31.64
CA LYS A 381 32.96 7.67 30.70
C LYS A 381 32.55 8.03 29.27
N ASN A 382 31.50 7.40 28.72
CA ASN A 382 31.08 7.57 27.32
C ASN A 382 29.71 8.27 27.17
N GLY A 383 29.04 8.58 28.28
CA GLY A 383 27.71 9.19 28.30
C GLY A 383 26.66 8.37 27.55
N TYR A 384 25.78 9.06 26.82
CA TYR A 384 24.75 8.44 25.99
C TYR A 384 25.27 8.06 24.59
N LYS A 385 26.00 6.94 24.50
CA LYS A 385 26.53 6.44 23.22
C LYS A 385 25.41 6.20 22.19
N GLY A 386 25.48 6.88 21.04
CA GLY A 386 24.48 6.78 19.97
C GLY A 386 23.32 7.77 20.05
N SER A 387 23.37 8.73 20.98
CA SER A 387 22.41 9.84 21.11
C SER A 387 22.42 10.76 19.89
N ASP A 388 23.56 10.96 19.24
CA ASP A 388 23.70 11.67 17.96
C ASP A 388 22.70 11.15 16.90
N LYS A 389 22.62 9.82 16.74
CA LYS A 389 21.73 9.16 15.79
C LYS A 389 20.29 9.15 16.30
N LEU A 390 20.05 9.28 17.59
CA LEU A 390 18.71 9.47 18.14
C LEU A 390 18.20 10.86 17.76
N TYR A 391 18.95 11.91 18.09
CA TYR A 391 18.59 13.29 17.76
C TYR A 391 18.45 13.52 16.26
N ARG A 392 19.39 13.04 15.44
CA ARG A 392 19.26 13.13 13.98
C ARG A 392 17.96 12.50 13.44
N LEU A 393 17.48 11.41 14.03
CA LEU A 393 16.26 10.75 13.54
C LEU A 393 14.96 11.38 14.06
N TYR A 394 15.00 12.02 15.23
CA TYR A 394 13.80 12.39 15.98
C TYR A 394 13.79 13.85 16.46
N SER A 395 14.63 14.72 15.89
CA SER A 395 14.62 16.17 16.18
C SER A 395 15.04 17.00 14.97
N GLU A 396 15.06 18.33 15.12
CA GLU A 396 15.50 19.24 14.06
C GLU A 396 16.94 18.99 13.55
N ARG A 397 17.78 18.34 14.37
CA ARG A 397 19.19 18.06 14.03
C ARG A 397 19.40 17.17 12.81
N GLY A 398 18.37 16.49 12.30
CA GLY A 398 18.48 15.67 11.09
C GLY A 398 17.49 16.03 10.00
N GLU A 399 17.06 17.29 9.95
CA GLU A 399 16.21 17.78 8.86
C GLU A 399 16.98 18.10 7.57
N TYR A 400 18.31 17.91 7.58
CA TYR A 400 19.19 18.06 6.43
C TYR A 400 19.34 16.74 5.62
N GLY A 401 19.73 16.85 4.35
CA GLY A 401 19.98 15.69 3.47
C GLY A 401 18.71 14.88 3.16
N LYS A 402 18.67 13.59 3.57
CA LYS A 402 17.51 12.71 3.35
C LYS A 402 16.28 13.10 4.20
N GLY A 403 16.46 13.98 5.19
CA GLY A 403 15.42 14.44 6.11
C GLY A 403 14.93 13.37 7.09
N ASN A 404 14.00 13.77 7.96
CA ASN A 404 13.36 12.89 8.94
C ASN A 404 11.84 13.13 9.00
N PHE A 405 11.17 12.62 10.03
CA PHE A 405 9.72 12.79 10.17
C PHE A 405 9.31 14.26 10.30
N LEU A 406 10.11 15.13 10.92
CA LEU A 406 9.82 16.55 11.02
C LEU A 406 9.92 17.23 9.64
N THR A 407 10.85 16.80 8.77
CA THR A 407 10.89 17.23 7.36
C THR A 407 9.60 16.87 6.62
N TYR A 408 8.97 15.73 6.95
CA TYR A 408 7.64 15.39 6.43
C TYR A 408 6.56 16.31 7.00
N VAL A 409 6.55 16.54 8.32
CA VAL A 409 5.60 17.46 8.99
C VAL A 409 5.66 18.87 8.40
N ARG A 410 6.86 19.42 8.16
CA ARG A 410 7.03 20.74 7.51
C ARG A 410 6.48 20.79 6.10
N ARG A 411 6.67 19.74 5.31
CA ARG A 411 6.08 19.65 3.95
C ARG A 411 4.56 19.64 4.00
N VAL A 412 3.96 18.95 4.97
CA VAL A 412 2.52 18.98 5.20
C VAL A 412 2.09 20.39 5.62
N LYS A 413 2.79 21.03 6.57
CA LYS A 413 2.49 22.38 7.04
C LYS A 413 2.53 23.42 5.92
N LYS A 414 3.42 23.28 4.93
CA LYS A 414 3.44 24.15 3.73
C LYS A 414 2.16 24.07 2.90
N ASN A 415 1.51 22.90 2.84
CA ASN A 415 0.23 22.74 2.14
C ASN A 415 -0.98 23.11 3.00
N PHE A 416 -0.81 23.18 4.33
CA PHE A 416 -1.86 23.47 5.29
C PHE A 416 -1.36 24.50 6.33
N PRO A 417 -1.10 25.76 5.91
CA PRO A 417 -0.41 26.76 6.75
C PRO A 417 -1.20 27.12 8.00
N ASN A 418 -2.54 27.15 7.90
CA ASN A 418 -3.43 27.58 8.98
C ASN A 418 -3.85 26.42 9.93
N ASP A 419 -3.41 25.19 9.64
CA ASP A 419 -3.81 24.01 10.39
C ASP A 419 -2.74 23.58 11.42
N PRO A 420 -3.11 22.96 12.57
CA PRO A 420 -2.19 22.60 13.65
C PRO A 420 -1.40 21.30 13.36
N ILE A 421 -0.76 21.23 12.19
CA ILE A 421 -0.02 20.07 11.69
C ILE A 421 1.19 19.72 12.57
N ASP A 422 1.92 20.74 13.02
CA ASP A 422 3.23 20.63 13.69
C ASP A 422 3.11 20.59 15.21
N THR A 423 1.96 20.98 15.77
CA THR A 423 1.67 21.01 17.22
C THR A 423 2.07 19.72 17.94
N PRO A 424 1.73 18.51 17.45
CA PRO A 424 2.08 17.27 18.15
C PRO A 424 3.58 17.02 18.21
N THR A 425 4.35 17.60 17.28
CA THR A 425 5.80 17.40 17.14
C THR A 425 6.66 18.48 17.79
N LYS A 426 6.07 19.45 18.48
CA LYS A 426 6.81 20.45 19.24
C LYS A 426 7.61 19.81 20.39
N ASN A 427 8.72 20.46 20.75
CA ASN A 427 9.58 20.11 21.88
C ASN A 427 10.17 18.69 21.84
N ASN A 428 10.46 18.17 20.64
CA ASN A 428 11.03 16.83 20.47
C ASN A 428 12.36 16.63 21.22
N MET A 429 13.25 17.64 21.18
CA MET A 429 14.52 17.60 21.90
C MET A 429 14.33 17.38 23.41
N VAL A 430 13.35 18.08 24.01
CA VAL A 430 13.01 17.97 25.43
C VAL A 430 12.43 16.60 25.75
N LYS A 431 11.52 16.09 24.91
CA LYS A 431 10.94 14.74 25.07
C LYS A 431 12.02 13.65 25.04
N ILE A 432 13.01 13.79 24.15
CA ILE A 432 14.16 12.89 24.09
C ILE A 432 14.98 12.99 25.38
N ARG A 433 15.36 14.20 25.81
CA ARG A 433 16.19 14.43 27.00
C ARG A 433 15.54 13.84 28.25
N LYS A 434 14.26 14.16 28.51
CA LYS A 434 13.49 13.61 29.64
C LYS A 434 13.46 12.08 29.64
N THR A 435 13.34 11.46 28.46
CA THR A 435 13.36 9.99 28.34
C THR A 435 14.74 9.41 28.66
N LEU A 436 15.82 10.06 28.20
CA LEU A 436 17.19 9.62 28.46
C LEU A 436 17.55 9.73 29.94
N GLU A 437 17.14 10.81 30.60
CA GLU A 437 17.37 11.04 32.03
C GLU A 437 16.58 10.06 32.90
N HIS A 438 15.29 9.89 32.62
CA HIS A 438 14.41 9.02 33.42
C HIS A 438 14.80 7.54 33.37
N TYR A 439 15.35 7.05 32.25
CA TYR A 439 15.74 5.64 32.09
C TYR A 439 17.25 5.41 32.16
N LYS A 440 18.00 6.40 32.63
CA LYS A 440 19.44 6.27 32.88
C LYS A 440 19.64 5.23 33.99
N SER A 441 20.37 4.17 33.68
CA SER A 441 20.85 3.24 34.71
C SER A 441 21.88 3.97 35.58
N ASN A 442 21.77 3.82 36.91
CA ASN A 442 22.73 4.38 37.86
C ASN A 442 24.14 3.83 37.62
#